data_AF-A0A964YIV5-F1
#
_entry.id   AF-A0A964YIV5-F1
#
_cell.length_a   1.000
_cell.length_b   1.000
_cell.length_c   1.000
_cell.angle_alpha   90.00
_cell.angle_beta   90.00
_cell.angle_gamma   90.00
#
_symmetry.space_group_name_H-M   'P 1'
#
loop_
_entity.id
_entity.type
_entity.pdbx_description
1 polymer ?
#
loop_
_entity_poly.entity_id
_entity_poly.type
_entity_poly.pdbx_seq_one_letter_code
_entity_poly.pdbx_strand_id
1 'polypeptide(L)' 'MTRRNVTVFCGSKSGNNSQFETDAALLGTALAEKGFDLVYGGGSKGIMGAIANSALA' A
#
# COMPACT_ATOMS: atom_id res chain seq x y z
N MET A 1 3.82 -4.52 23.76
CA MET A 1 3.74 -5.05 22.38
C MET A 1 4.44 -4.07 21.45
N THR A 2 5.40 -4.53 20.66
CA THR A 2 6.13 -3.67 19.71
C THR A 2 5.30 -3.51 18.44
N ARG A 3 4.87 -2.29 18.14
CA ARG A 3 4.28 -1.96 16.83
C ARG A 3 5.36 -2.03 15.76
N ARG A 4 5.07 -2.65 14.62
CA ARG A 4 5.99 -2.78 13.50
C ARG A 4 5.39 -2.01 12.33
N ASN A 5 6.08 -0.98 11.87
CA ASN A 5 5.58 -0.08 10.85
C ASN A 5 6.46 -0.19 9.61
N VAL A 6 5.86 -0.14 8.43
CA VAL A 6 6.56 -0.11 7.14
C VAL A 6 6.20 1.17 6.41
N THR A 7 7.20 1.99 6.08
CA THR A 7 7.00 3.18 5.25
C THR A 7 7.15 2.83 3.78
N VAL A 8 6.14 3.15 2.96
CA VAL A 8 6.13 2.86 1.52
C VAL A 8 6.10 4.16 0.71
N PHE A 9 7.08 4.30 -0.18
CA PHE A 9 7.12 5.35 -1.19
C PHE A 9 6.57 4.82 -2.51
N CYS A 10 5.51 5.44 -3.02
CA CYS A 10 4.88 5.07 -4.27
C CYS A 10 4.27 6.30 -4.97
N GLY A 11 3.92 6.16 -6.24
CA GLY A 11 3.31 7.24 -7.02
C GLY A 11 1.85 7.51 -6.63
N SER A 12 1.44 8.78 -6.70
CA SER A 12 0.02 9.17 -6.54
C SER A 12 -0.85 8.87 -7.77
N LYS A 13 -0.23 8.42 -8.87
CA LYS A 13 -0.87 8.01 -10.12
C LYS A 13 -0.68 6.51 -10.34
N SER A 14 -1.56 5.90 -11.11
CA SER A 14 -1.54 4.49 -11.50
C SER A 14 -0.29 4.06 -12.29
N GLY A 15 0.41 5.03 -12.88
CA GLY A 15 1.45 4.76 -13.87
C GLY A 15 0.85 4.40 -15.23
N ASN A 16 1.68 3.85 -16.11
CA ASN A 16 1.32 3.43 -17.46
C ASN A 16 1.09 1.92 -17.60
N ASN A 17 1.29 1.16 -16.52
CA ASN A 17 1.06 -0.27 -16.45
C ASN A 17 0.15 -0.57 -15.26
N SER A 18 -0.99 -1.23 -15.50
CA SER A 18 -1.94 -1.61 -14.46
C SER A 18 -1.35 -2.55 -13.41
N GLN A 19 -0.26 -3.26 -13.75
CA GLN A 19 0.45 -4.15 -12.84
C GLN A 19 0.98 -3.42 -11.60
N PHE A 20 1.29 -2.12 -11.69
CA PHE A 20 1.77 -1.37 -10.52
C PHE A 20 0.71 -1.24 -9.42
N GLU A 21 -0.57 -1.10 -9.78
CA GLU A 21 -1.64 -1.07 -8.79
C GLU A 21 -1.89 -2.47 -8.21
N THR A 22 -1.82 -3.51 -9.04
CA THR A 22 -1.93 -4.90 -8.58
C THR A 22 -0.84 -5.25 -7.58
N ASP A 23 0.42 -4.94 -7.88
CA ASP A 23 1.55 -5.24 -7.01
C ASP A 23 1.48 -4.44 -5.69
N ALA A 24 1.01 -3.19 -5.76
CA ALA A 24 0.77 -2.37 -4.58
C ALA A 24 -0.36 -2.92 -3.71
N ALA A 25 -1.44 -3.43 -4.33
CA ALA A 25 -2.51 -4.08 -3.62
C ALA A 25 -2.00 -5.34 -2.89
N LEU A 26 -1.25 -6.20 -3.59
CA LEU A 26 -0.64 -7.41 -3.01
C LEU A 26 0.27 -7.09 -1.83
N LEU A 27 1.09 -6.04 -1.94
CA LEU A 27 1.95 -5.59 -0.85
C LEU A 27 1.13 -5.15 0.37
N GLY A 28 0.09 -4.33 0.19
CA GLY A 28 -0.74 -3.85 1.31
C GLY A 28 -1.43 -5.00 2.05
N THR A 29 -1.98 -5.98 1.34
CA THR A 29 -2.56 -7.19 1.94
C THR A 29 -1.51 -7.99 2.72
N ALA A 30 -0.34 -8.23 2.14
CA ALA A 30 0.73 -8.97 2.81
C ALA A 30 1.25 -8.27 4.07
N LEU A 31 1.25 -6.92 4.11
CA LEU A 31 1.61 -6.15 5.30
C LEU A 31 0.57 -6.33 6.42
N ALA A 32 -0.72 -6.23 6.07
CA ALA A 32 -1.82 -6.42 7.00
C ALA A 32 -1.83 -7.85 7.59
N GLU A 33 -1.70 -8.87 6.74
CA GLU A 33 -1.65 -10.29 7.16
C GLU A 33 -0.49 -10.58 8.13
N LYS A 34 0.64 -9.89 7.96
CA LYS A 34 1.82 -10.04 8.83
C LYS A 34 1.76 -9.16 10.09
N GLY A 35 0.72 -8.35 10.25
CA GLY A 35 0.53 -7.45 11.39
C GLY A 35 1.54 -6.30 11.40
N PHE A 36 1.79 -5.70 10.23
CA PHE A 36 2.51 -4.44 10.09
C PHE A 36 1.55 -3.29 9.83
N ASP A 37 1.79 -2.14 10.47
CA ASP A 37 1.11 -0.90 10.14
C ASP A 37 1.76 -0.27 8.89
N LEU A 38 0.92 0.15 7.93
CA LEU A 38 1.37 0.88 6.75
C LEU A 38 1.51 2.37 7.04
N VAL A 39 2.67 2.94 6.71
CA VAL A 39 2.91 4.39 6.69
C VAL A 39 3.16 4.79 5.24
N TYR A 40 2.45 5.79 4.74
CA TYR A 40 2.54 6.22 3.35
C TYR A 40 2.15 7.70 3.19
N GLY A 41 2.27 8.24 1.97
CA GLY A 41 2.07 9.66 1.68
C GLY A 41 0.63 10.19 1.77
N GLY A 42 -0.37 9.37 2.15
CA GLY A 42 -1.75 9.83 2.37
C GLY A 42 -2.59 10.05 1.10
N GLY A 43 -2.13 9.62 -0.07
CA GLY A 43 -2.91 9.70 -1.31
C GLY A 43 -4.08 8.69 -1.34
N SER A 44 -5.12 9.00 -2.11
CA SER A 44 -6.31 8.13 -2.26
C SER A 44 -6.52 7.59 -3.67
N LYS A 45 -5.61 7.89 -4.60
CA LYS A 45 -5.68 7.49 -6.02
C LYS A 45 -4.41 6.78 -6.46
N GLY A 46 -4.50 6.05 -7.57
CA GLY A 46 -3.37 5.36 -8.17
C GLY A 46 -2.77 4.30 -7.25
N ILE A 47 -1.44 4.15 -7.32
CA ILE A 47 -0.68 3.18 -6.53
C ILE A 47 -0.85 3.42 -5.02
N MET A 48 -0.85 4.69 -4.57
CA MET A 48 -1.11 5.03 -3.16
C MET A 48 -2.50 4.58 -2.68
N GLY A 49 -3.52 4.76 -3.52
CA GLY A 49 -4.88 4.30 -3.20
C GLY A 49 -4.95 2.77 -3.14
N ALA A 50 -4.30 2.09 -4.09
CA ALA A 50 -4.29 0.63 -4.16
C ALA A 50 -3.69 -0.02 -2.89
N ILE A 51 -2.51 0.44 -2.46
CA ILE A 51 -1.86 -0.11 -1.24
C ILE A 51 -2.61 0.25 0.05
N ALA A 52 -3.17 1.46 0.14
CA ALA A 52 -3.91 1.89 1.32
C ALA A 52 -5.20 1.09 1.49
N ASN A 53 -5.95 0.91 0.40
CA ASN A 53 -7.20 0.15 0.44
C ASN A 53 -6.95 -1.33 0.75
N SER A 54 -5.91 -1.94 0.17
CA SER A 54 -5.63 -3.36 0.39
C SER A 54 -5.04 -3.68 1.78
N ALA A 55 -4.41 -2.70 2.43
CA ALA A 55 -3.97 -2.81 3.82
C ALA A 55 -5.11 -2.66 4.84
N LEU A 56 -6.27 -2.13 4.41
CA LEU A 56 -7.46 -1.92 5.24
C LEU A 56 -8.57 -2.97 5.00
N ALA A 57 -8.46 -3.76 3.94
CA ALA A 57 -9.42 -4.79 3.53
C ALA A 57 -9.30 -6.05 4.39
#